data_AF-A0AAP8Z105-F1
#
_entry.id   AF-A0AAP8Z105-F1
#
_cell.length_a   1.000
_cell.length_b   1.000
_cell.length_c   1.000
_cell.angle_alpha   90.00
_cell.angle_beta   90.00
_cell.angle_gamma   90.00
#
_symmetry.space_group_name_H-M   'P 1'
#
loop_
_entity.id
_entity.type
_entity.pdbx_description
1 polymer ?
#
loop_
_entity_poly.entity_id
_entity_poly.type
_entity_poly.pdbx_seq_one_letter_code
_entity_poly.pdbx_strand_id
1 'polypeptide(L)'
;MRAPTLHLMCGKIASGKSTLSQLLAEEQRALVLSEDQWLSRLYPEQIKSVADYLRCARQIRGVLGPLVIDLLSAGVSVVLDFPANTVADRQWLRGLADTAKVPHCLHYLAVDDDTCRARLHARNALAEHEFAASDAEFDLISSYFQVPEWGEELEIVMHRNR
;
A
#
# COMPACT_ATOMS: atom_id res chain seq x y z
N MET A 1 -2.13 -8.07 26.48
CA MET A 1 -2.41 -8.14 25.03
C MET A 1 -1.36 -7.30 24.31
N ARG A 2 -0.90 -7.72 23.12
CA ARG A 2 0.05 -6.93 22.33
C ARG A 2 -0.66 -5.66 21.84
N ALA A 3 0.02 -4.51 21.88
CA ALA A 3 -0.55 -3.28 21.34
C ALA A 3 -0.82 -3.46 19.83
N PRO A 4 -1.94 -2.93 19.30
CA PRO A 4 -2.21 -2.95 17.87
C PRO A 4 -1.14 -2.16 17.12
N THR A 5 -0.82 -2.57 15.90
CA THR A 5 0.14 -1.88 15.03
C THR A 5 -0.51 -1.61 13.67
N LEU A 6 -0.21 -0.44 13.10
CA LEU A 6 -0.52 -0.12 11.71
C LEU A 6 0.65 -0.51 10.80
N HIS A 7 0.44 -1.45 9.89
CA HIS A 7 1.45 -1.88 8.92
C HIS A 7 1.20 -1.19 7.57
N LEU A 8 2.24 -0.54 7.03
CA LEU A 8 2.19 0.29 5.82
C LEU A 8 3.08 -0.30 4.72
N MET A 9 2.62 -0.30 3.46
CA MET A 9 3.36 -0.92 2.36
C MET A 9 4.02 0.12 1.44
N CYS A 10 5.34 0.03 1.26
CA CYS A 10 6.09 0.88 0.35
C CYS A 10 6.81 0.03 -0.71
N GLY A 11 6.62 0.36 -1.98
CA GLY A 11 7.30 -0.32 -3.09
C GLY A 11 6.61 -0.13 -4.43
N LYS A 12 7.37 -0.31 -5.50
CA LYS A 12 6.89 -0.17 -6.89
C LYS A 12 5.79 -1.18 -7.25
N ILE A 13 5.14 -0.97 -8.38
CA ILE A 13 4.14 -1.93 -8.91
C ILE A 13 4.81 -3.31 -9.03
N ALA A 14 4.07 -4.37 -8.70
CA ALA A 14 4.56 -5.76 -8.73
C ALA A 14 5.80 -6.07 -7.85
N SER A 15 6.13 -5.22 -6.88
CA SER A 15 7.20 -5.50 -5.90
C SER A 15 6.85 -6.60 -4.88
N GLY A 16 5.58 -7.00 -4.76
CA GLY A 16 5.09 -8.02 -3.82
C GLY A 16 4.35 -7.49 -2.59
N LYS A 17 3.95 -6.21 -2.57
CA LYS A 17 3.23 -5.56 -1.45
C LYS A 17 2.00 -6.34 -0.99
N SER A 18 1.11 -6.70 -1.92
CA SER A 18 -0.13 -7.41 -1.59
C SER A 18 0.14 -8.79 -1.01
N THR A 19 1.13 -9.52 -1.52
CA THR A 19 1.57 -10.80 -0.95
C THR A 19 2.10 -10.63 0.47
N LEU A 20 2.97 -9.65 0.69
CA LEU A 20 3.48 -9.37 2.03
C LEU A 20 2.37 -8.94 2.99
N SER A 21 1.39 -8.19 2.51
CA SER A 21 0.25 -7.73 3.31
C SER A 21 -0.57 -8.89 3.87
N GLN A 22 -0.83 -9.91 3.05
CA GLN A 22 -1.55 -11.11 3.49
C GLN A 22 -0.74 -11.91 4.51
N LEU A 23 0.57 -12.09 4.27
CA LEU A 23 1.45 -12.77 5.22
C LEU A 23 1.48 -12.06 6.58
N LEU A 24 1.60 -10.73 6.59
CA LEU A 24 1.59 -9.94 7.82
C LEU A 24 0.25 -10.01 8.54
N ALA A 25 -0.86 -10.10 7.81
CA ALA A 25 -2.18 -10.24 8.40
C ALA A 25 -2.31 -11.51 9.23
N GLU A 26 -1.81 -12.63 8.70
CA GLU A 26 -1.80 -13.91 9.39
C GLU A 26 -0.85 -13.87 10.61
N GLU A 27 0.39 -13.41 10.41
CA GLU A 27 1.42 -13.37 11.44
C GLU A 27 1.05 -12.44 12.61
N GLN A 28 0.46 -11.27 12.31
CA GLN A 28 0.15 -10.23 13.28
C GLN A 28 -1.32 -10.26 13.75
N ARG A 29 -2.13 -11.19 13.24
CA ARG A 29 -3.60 -11.24 13.45
C ARG A 29 -4.25 -9.89 13.15
N ALA A 30 -3.92 -9.35 11.98
CA ALA A 30 -4.33 -8.03 11.54
C ALA A 30 -5.38 -8.09 10.43
N LEU A 31 -6.20 -7.05 10.31
CA LEU A 31 -7.12 -6.87 9.19
C LEU A 31 -6.40 -6.26 8.00
N VAL A 32 -6.52 -6.84 6.81
CA VAL A 32 -6.02 -6.22 5.56
C VAL A 32 -7.09 -5.33 4.96
N LEU A 33 -6.71 -4.10 4.61
CA LEU A 33 -7.47 -3.23 3.72
C LEU A 33 -6.62 -2.96 2.48
N SER A 34 -7.15 -3.27 1.30
CA SER A 34 -6.44 -3.13 0.02
C SER A 34 -7.08 -2.03 -0.83
N GLU A 35 -6.31 -1.03 -1.23
CA GLU A 35 -6.84 0.07 -2.05
C GLU A 35 -7.31 -0.44 -3.42
N ASP A 36 -6.53 -1.32 -4.05
CA ASP A 36 -6.84 -1.89 -5.37
C ASP A 36 -8.15 -2.71 -5.37
N GLN A 37 -8.39 -3.49 -4.31
CA GLN A 37 -9.65 -4.23 -4.15
C GLN A 37 -10.86 -3.30 -4.04
N TRP A 38 -10.73 -2.18 -3.31
CA TRP A 38 -11.83 -1.23 -3.16
C TRP A 38 -12.05 -0.42 -4.43
N LEU A 39 -10.97 0.00 -5.09
CA LEU A 39 -11.02 0.73 -6.36
C LEU A 39 -11.73 -0.10 -7.44
N SER A 40 -11.34 -1.36 -7.62
CA SER A 40 -11.94 -2.25 -8.62
C SER A 40 -13.42 -2.54 -8.38
N ARG A 41 -13.85 -2.59 -7.11
CA ARG A 41 -15.25 -2.86 -6.75
C ARG A 41 -16.15 -1.62 -6.76
N LEU A 42 -15.66 -0.48 -6.27
CA LEU A 42 -16.45 0.75 -6.15
C LEU A 42 -16.45 1.59 -7.41
N TYR A 43 -15.38 1.52 -8.21
CA TYR A 43 -15.19 2.34 -9.40
C TYR A 43 -14.85 1.49 -10.64
N PRO A 44 -15.63 0.42 -10.94
CA PRO A 44 -15.37 -0.40 -12.11
C PRO A 44 -15.41 0.47 -13.37
N GLU A 45 -14.42 0.29 -14.25
CA GLU A 45 -14.28 1.00 -15.53
C GLU A 45 -14.07 2.53 -15.44
N GLN A 46 -13.96 3.11 -14.24
CA GLN A 46 -13.78 4.56 -14.07
C GLN A 46 -12.31 5.00 -14.01
N ILE A 47 -11.38 4.08 -13.81
CA ILE A 47 -9.94 4.37 -13.70
C ILE A 47 -9.30 4.11 -15.06
N LYS A 48 -9.16 5.16 -15.86
CA LYS A 48 -8.56 5.11 -17.20
C LYS A 48 -7.24 5.89 -17.31
N SER A 49 -6.84 6.52 -16.21
CA SER A 49 -5.66 7.36 -16.11
C SER A 49 -5.17 7.43 -14.66
N VAL A 50 -3.93 7.87 -14.47
CA VAL A 50 -3.39 8.15 -13.13
C VAL A 50 -4.22 9.21 -12.39
N ALA A 51 -4.76 10.21 -13.11
CA ALA A 51 -5.61 11.23 -12.52
C ALA A 51 -6.94 10.65 -11.99
N ASP A 52 -7.55 9.71 -12.72
CA ASP A 52 -8.75 9.01 -12.25
C ASP A 52 -8.46 8.17 -11.02
N TYR A 53 -7.33 7.44 -11.03
CA TYR A 53 -6.87 6.67 -9.89
C TYR A 53 -6.73 7.56 -8.65
N LEU A 54 -6.01 8.68 -8.74
CA LEU A 54 -5.81 9.60 -7.62
C LEU A 54 -7.13 10.17 -7.07
N ARG A 55 -8.08 10.52 -7.97
CA ARG A 55 -9.40 11.00 -7.60
C ARG A 55 -10.18 9.95 -6.80
N CYS A 56 -10.27 8.72 -7.31
CA CYS A 56 -10.99 7.62 -6.69
C CYS A 56 -10.33 7.15 -5.38
N ALA A 57 -9.00 7.03 -5.37
CA ALA A 57 -8.21 6.68 -4.19
C ALA A 57 -8.44 7.69 -3.06
N ARG A 58 -8.43 9.00 -3.36
CA ARG A 58 -8.73 10.04 -2.37
C ARG A 58 -10.13 9.91 -1.76
N GLN A 59 -11.14 9.50 -2.54
CA GLN A 59 -12.50 9.28 -2.01
C GLN A 59 -12.52 8.07 -1.05
N ILE A 60 -11.86 6.97 -1.40
CA ILE A 60 -11.73 5.79 -0.53
C ILE A 60 -11.01 6.15 0.77
N ARG A 61 -9.87 6.85 0.68
CA ARG A 61 -9.07 7.28 1.83
C ARG A 61 -9.86 8.17 2.78
N GLY A 62 -10.72 9.06 2.26
CA GLY A 62 -11.60 9.91 3.08
C GLY A 62 -12.61 9.12 3.92
N VAL A 63 -13.04 7.94 3.46
CA VAL A 63 -13.94 7.05 4.20
C VAL A 63 -13.17 6.12 5.13
N LEU A 64 -12.05 5.55 4.66
CA LEU A 64 -11.31 4.53 5.41
C LEU A 64 -10.43 5.11 6.51
N GLY A 65 -9.97 6.37 6.41
CA GLY A 65 -9.13 6.99 7.44
C GLY A 65 -9.74 6.89 8.84
N PRO A 66 -10.96 7.42 9.08
CA PRO A 66 -11.65 7.28 10.36
C PRO A 66 -11.87 5.82 10.79
N LEU A 67 -12.27 4.94 9.88
CA LEU A 67 -12.48 3.52 10.18
C LEU A 67 -11.19 2.84 10.67
N VAL A 68 -10.04 3.14 10.04
CA VAL A 68 -8.73 2.61 10.45
C VAL A 68 -8.40 3.08 11.85
N ILE A 69 -8.62 4.36 12.16
CA ILE A 69 -8.39 4.92 13.50
C ILE A 69 -9.27 4.21 14.54
N ASP A 70 -10.55 3.98 14.24
CA ASP A 70 -11.48 3.29 15.14
C ASP A 70 -11.06 1.84 15.38
N LEU A 71 -10.64 1.12 14.34
CA LEU A 71 -10.14 -0.26 14.45
C LEU A 71 -8.88 -0.35 15.32
N LEU A 72 -7.91 0.52 15.08
CA LEU A 72 -6.68 0.59 15.87
C LEU A 72 -7.01 0.93 17.34
N SER A 73 -7.91 1.89 17.58
CA SER A 73 -8.34 2.27 18.93
C SER A 73 -9.08 1.13 19.65
N ALA A 74 -9.76 0.26 18.91
CA ALA A 74 -10.42 -0.95 19.42
C ALA A 74 -9.44 -2.12 19.67
N GLY A 75 -8.14 -1.94 19.43
CA GLY A 75 -7.14 -2.98 19.66
C GLY A 75 -6.90 -3.91 18.48
N VAL A 76 -7.39 -3.57 17.28
CA VAL A 76 -7.22 -4.37 16.06
C VAL A 76 -6.03 -3.85 15.26
N SER A 77 -5.01 -4.67 15.04
CA SER A 77 -3.93 -4.35 14.11
C SER A 77 -4.46 -4.29 12.67
N VAL A 78 -3.91 -3.38 11.86
CA VAL A 78 -4.35 -3.18 10.47
C VAL A 78 -3.15 -3.21 9.54
N VAL A 79 -3.30 -3.88 8.40
CA VAL A 79 -2.37 -3.80 7.28
C VAL A 79 -3.04 -2.99 6.17
N LEU A 80 -2.43 -1.87 5.80
CA LEU A 80 -2.86 -1.06 4.66
C LEU A 80 -2.03 -1.43 3.44
N ASP A 81 -2.62 -2.23 2.54
CA ASP A 81 -2.12 -2.46 1.18
C ASP A 81 -2.50 -1.26 0.30
N PHE A 82 -1.98 -0.11 0.69
CA PHE A 82 -2.11 1.21 0.07
C PHE A 82 -0.69 1.65 -0.31
N PRO A 83 -0.49 2.37 -1.41
CA PRO A 83 0.85 2.79 -1.80
C PRO A 83 1.37 3.89 -0.87
N ALA A 84 2.39 3.56 -0.08
CA ALA A 84 3.17 4.53 0.71
C ALA A 84 4.37 5.05 -0.12
N ASN A 85 4.13 5.40 -1.37
CA ASN A 85 5.17 5.57 -2.40
C ASN A 85 5.68 7.01 -2.53
N THR A 86 4.90 8.00 -2.12
CA THR A 86 5.35 9.39 -1.99
C THR A 86 5.52 9.78 -0.51
N VAL A 87 6.26 10.85 -0.25
CA VAL A 87 6.36 11.42 1.11
C VAL A 87 4.98 11.79 1.65
N ALA A 88 4.11 12.38 0.81
CA ALA A 88 2.76 12.76 1.20
C ALA A 88 1.88 11.55 1.57
N ASP A 89 2.01 10.43 0.84
CA ASP A 89 1.30 9.19 1.18
C ASP A 89 1.77 8.66 2.54
N ARG A 90 3.08 8.65 2.79
CA ARG A 90 3.65 8.17 4.06
C ARG A 90 3.21 9.04 5.23
N GLN A 91 3.21 10.35 5.07
CA GLN A 91 2.72 11.29 6.08
C GLN A 91 1.25 11.04 6.41
N TRP A 92 0.39 10.89 5.40
CA TRP A 92 -1.03 10.63 5.63
C TRP A 92 -1.25 9.28 6.31
N LEU A 93 -0.61 8.22 5.81
CA LEU A 93 -0.73 6.86 6.35
C LEU A 93 -0.22 6.76 7.79
N ARG A 94 0.96 7.33 8.08
CA ARG A 94 1.52 7.41 9.44
C ARG A 94 0.59 8.18 10.37
N GLY A 95 0.02 9.29 9.89
CA GLY A 95 -0.90 10.13 10.66
C GLY A 95 -2.12 9.39 11.22
N LEU A 96 -2.55 8.29 10.58
CA LEU A 96 -3.62 7.43 11.11
C LEU A 96 -3.18 6.74 12.42
N ALA A 97 -1.97 6.20 12.45
CA ALA A 97 -1.41 5.57 13.65
C ALA A 97 -1.13 6.61 14.74
N ASP A 98 -0.59 7.77 14.37
CA ASP A 98 -0.33 8.88 15.31
C ASP A 98 -1.63 9.34 15.99
N THR A 99 -2.71 9.48 15.21
CA THR A 99 -4.03 9.87 15.71
C THR A 99 -4.60 8.82 16.66
N ALA A 100 -4.47 7.53 16.32
CA ALA A 100 -4.88 6.43 17.17
C ALA A 100 -3.93 6.19 18.38
N LYS A 101 -2.76 6.86 18.41
CA LYS A 101 -1.69 6.71 19.41
C LYS A 101 -1.18 5.26 19.50
N VAL A 102 -1.00 4.63 18.35
CA VAL A 102 -0.50 3.26 18.22
C VAL A 102 0.81 3.24 17.42
N PRO A 103 1.66 2.22 17.60
CA PRO A 103 2.82 2.02 16.75
C PRO A 103 2.44 1.85 15.27
N HIS A 104 3.35 2.24 14.38
CA HIS A 104 3.29 1.92 12.96
C HIS A 104 4.57 1.19 12.52
N CYS A 105 4.52 0.54 11.36
CA CYS A 105 5.68 -0.09 10.73
C CYS A 105 5.55 0.02 9.21
N LEU A 106 6.51 0.70 8.57
CA LEU A 106 6.62 0.77 7.12
C LEU A 106 7.43 -0.42 6.60
N HIS A 107 6.79 -1.28 5.81
CA HIS A 107 7.44 -2.36 5.11
C HIS A 107 7.87 -1.86 3.73
N TYR A 108 9.16 -1.61 3.56
CA TYR A 108 9.73 -1.17 2.30
C TYR A 108 10.28 -2.35 1.50
N LEU A 109 9.65 -2.66 0.35
CA LEU A 109 10.12 -3.67 -0.59
C LEU A 109 11.05 -3.01 -1.61
N ALA A 110 12.36 -3.18 -1.40
CA ALA A 110 13.43 -2.67 -2.25
C ALA A 110 13.73 -3.68 -3.37
N VAL A 111 12.83 -3.73 -4.36
CA VAL A 111 12.93 -4.60 -5.56
C VAL A 111 13.27 -3.73 -6.76
N ASP A 112 14.19 -4.20 -7.61
CA ASP A 112 14.61 -3.48 -8.82
C ASP A 112 13.52 -3.48 -9.90
N ASP A 113 13.67 -2.57 -10.87
CA ASP A 113 12.67 -2.35 -11.92
C ASP A 113 12.53 -3.55 -12.86
N ASP A 114 13.64 -4.21 -13.20
CA ASP A 114 13.63 -5.34 -14.13
C ASP A 114 12.84 -6.52 -13.53
N THR A 115 13.06 -6.80 -12.24
CA THR A 115 12.30 -7.80 -11.49
C THR A 115 10.82 -7.42 -11.39
N CYS A 116 10.51 -6.16 -11.08
CA CYS A 116 9.12 -5.70 -10.99
C CYS A 116 8.39 -5.82 -12.34
N ARG A 117 9.04 -5.46 -13.45
CA ARG A 117 8.47 -5.61 -14.80
C ARG A 117 8.26 -7.06 -15.17
N ALA A 118 9.24 -7.92 -14.93
CA ALA A 118 9.11 -9.35 -15.21
C ALA A 118 7.86 -9.94 -14.49
N ARG A 119 7.65 -9.55 -13.23
CA ARG A 119 6.46 -9.94 -12.45
C ARG A 119 5.17 -9.33 -12.98
N LEU A 120 5.20 -8.06 -13.36
CA LEU A 120 4.05 -7.38 -13.97
C LEU A 120 3.60 -8.11 -15.24
N HIS A 121 4.52 -8.41 -16.16
CA HIS A 121 4.21 -9.15 -17.38
C HIS A 121 3.65 -10.54 -17.11
N ALA A 122 4.23 -11.28 -16.16
CA ALA A 122 3.73 -12.59 -15.77
C ALA A 122 2.29 -12.52 -15.24
N ARG A 123 1.98 -11.54 -14.37
CA ARG A 123 0.61 -11.33 -13.87
C ARG A 123 -0.37 -10.92 -14.96
N ASN A 124 0.06 -10.04 -15.86
CA ASN A 124 -0.76 -9.61 -17.00
C ASN A 124 -1.12 -10.77 -17.91
N ALA A 125 -0.20 -11.72 -18.13
CA ALA A 125 -0.46 -12.92 -18.93
C ALA A 125 -1.46 -13.88 -18.27
N LEU A 126 -1.54 -13.90 -16.94
CA LEU A 126 -2.45 -14.76 -16.17
C LEU A 126 -3.80 -14.10 -15.82
N ALA A 127 -3.96 -12.81 -16.10
CA ALA A 127 -5.11 -12.00 -15.68
C ALA A 127 -5.38 -12.02 -14.15
N GLU A 128 -4.33 -12.16 -13.35
CA GLU A 128 -4.38 -12.25 -11.87
C GLU A 128 -4.25 -10.86 -11.18
N HIS A 129 -4.88 -9.83 -11.73
CA HIS A 129 -4.79 -8.48 -11.17
C HIS A 129 -6.09 -7.68 -11.35
N GLU A 130 -6.32 -6.72 -10.46
CA GLU A 130 -7.37 -5.72 -10.61
C GLU A 130 -7.07 -4.75 -11.77
N PHE A 131 -5.79 -4.47 -12.03
CA PHE A 131 -5.32 -3.52 -13.05
C PHE A 131 -4.15 -4.09 -13.87
N ALA A 132 -4.29 -4.05 -15.20
CA ALA A 132 -3.28 -4.50 -16.16
C ALA A 132 -2.35 -3.34 -16.56
N ALA A 133 -1.42 -2.95 -15.67
CA ALA A 133 -0.52 -1.84 -16.00
C ALA A 133 0.42 -2.21 -17.18
N SER A 134 0.57 -1.28 -18.11
CA SER A 134 1.57 -1.31 -19.19
C SER A 134 2.95 -0.87 -18.69
N ASP A 135 4.00 -1.10 -19.50
CA ASP A 135 5.34 -0.59 -19.19
C ASP A 135 5.38 0.94 -19.08
N ALA A 136 4.63 1.65 -19.94
CA ALA A 136 4.56 3.11 -19.91
C ALA A 136 3.89 3.61 -18.62
N GLU A 137 2.86 2.93 -18.14
CA GLU A 137 2.23 3.23 -16.85
C GLU A 137 3.14 2.86 -15.68
N PHE A 138 3.88 1.75 -15.77
CA PHE A 138 4.89 1.39 -14.79
C PHE A 138 5.94 2.49 -14.66
N ASP A 139 6.46 2.99 -15.77
CA ASP A 139 7.43 4.10 -15.81
C ASP A 139 6.86 5.37 -15.19
N LEU A 140 5.66 5.76 -15.64
CA LEU A 140 5.00 6.96 -15.15
C LEU A 140 4.75 6.88 -13.64
N ILE A 141 4.19 5.78 -13.15
CA ILE A 141 3.86 5.63 -11.73
C ILE A 141 5.14 5.52 -10.90
N SER A 142 6.15 4.79 -11.39
CA SER A 142 7.43 4.66 -10.71
C SER A 142 8.23 5.96 -10.67
N SER A 143 7.98 6.91 -11.59
CA SER A 143 8.61 8.24 -11.56
C SER A 143 8.21 9.06 -10.33
N TYR A 144 7.05 8.76 -9.72
CA TYR A 144 6.61 9.39 -8.46
C TYR A 144 7.15 8.68 -7.21
N PHE A 145 7.79 7.52 -7.37
CA PHE A 145 8.28 6.74 -6.23
C PHE A 145 9.46 7.43 -5.56
N GLN A 146 9.35 7.63 -4.24
CA GLN A 146 10.41 8.16 -3.40
C GLN A 146 10.78 7.11 -2.37
N VAL A 147 12.06 6.73 -2.32
CA VAL A 147 12.59 5.84 -1.27
C VAL A 147 12.30 6.47 0.10
N PRO A 148 11.84 5.71 1.10
CA PRO A 148 11.65 6.25 2.44
C PRO A 148 13.00 6.60 3.07
N GLU A 149 13.07 7.77 3.69
CA GLU A 149 14.31 8.32 4.26
C GLU A 149 14.22 8.50 5.79
N TRP A 150 15.39 8.57 6.44
CA TRP A 150 15.50 8.70 7.90
C TRP A 150 14.80 9.92 8.49
N GLY A 151 14.65 11.00 7.74
CA GLY A 151 14.00 12.24 8.19
C GLY A 151 12.48 12.17 8.34
N GLU A 152 11.85 11.06 7.93
CA GLU A 152 10.39 10.92 7.95
C GLU A 152 9.83 10.34 9.26
N GLU A 153 10.71 10.03 10.24
CA GLU A 153 10.33 9.47 11.54
C GLU A 153 9.44 8.21 11.42
N LEU A 154 9.82 7.34 10.49
CA LEU A 154 9.16 6.08 10.19
C LEU A 154 9.94 4.91 10.80
N GLU A 155 9.22 3.97 11.41
CA GLU A 155 9.78 2.66 11.75
C GLU A 155 9.81 1.79 10.49
N ILE A 156 10.99 1.65 9.85
CA ILE A 156 11.14 1.01 8.55
C ILE A 156 11.71 -0.41 8.70
N VAL A 157 11.00 -1.40 8.14
CA VAL A 157 11.51 -2.75 7.88
C VAL A 157 11.76 -2.89 6.38
N MET A 158 13.02 -3.07 6.00
CA MET A 158 13.41 -3.27 4.61
C MET A 158 13.34 -4.76 4.23
N HIS A 159 12.70 -5.04 3.09
CA HIS A 159 12.60 -6.36 2.48
C HIS A 159 13.39 -6.33 1.17
N ARG A 160 14.42 -7.17 1.06
CA ARG A 160 15.21 -7.37 -0.16
C ARG A 160 14.98 -8.80 -0.65
N ASN A 161 14.75 -8.96 -1.96
CA ASN A 161 14.68 -10.25 -2.67
C ASN A 161 13.99 -11.40 -1.93
N ARG A 162 12.66 -11.49 -2.08
CA ARG A 162 11.96 -12.78 -2.14
C ARG A 162 11.59 -13.07 -3.58
#